data_AF-A0AAJ1GKN0-F1
#
_entry.id   AF-A0AAJ1GKN0-F1
#
_cell.length_a   1.000
_cell.length_b   1.000
_cell.length_c   1.000
_cell.angle_alpha   90.00
_cell.angle_beta   90.00
_cell.angle_gamma   90.00
#
_symmetry.space_group_name_H-M   'P 1'
#
loop_
_entity.id
_entity.type
_entity.pdbx_description
1 polymer ?
#
loop_
_entity_poly.entity_id
_entity_poly.type
_entity_poly.pdbx_seq_one_letter_code
_entity_poly.pdbx_strand_id
1 'polypeptide(L)' 'MKANIVFVIKIVVFLVCLSFIIVYQKTAGKFELGMMLIGLAGLLGLLYNYNRKYV' A
#
# COMPACT_ATOMS: atom_id res chain seq x y z
N MET A 1 -17.43 -8.41 -14.75
CA MET A 1 -17.78 -7.47 -13.65
C MET A 1 -16.90 -7.62 -12.39
N LYS A 2 -16.73 -8.81 -11.79
CA LYS A 2 -15.91 -8.98 -10.55
C LYS A 2 -14.42 -8.57 -10.68
N ALA A 3 -13.79 -8.85 -11.83
CA ALA A 3 -12.38 -8.49 -12.06
C ALA A 3 -12.11 -6.98 -12.00
N ASN A 4 -13.08 -6.16 -12.45
CA ASN A 4 -12.96 -4.70 -12.45
C ASN A 4 -13.05 -4.14 -11.03
N ILE A 5 -13.90 -4.73 -10.17
CA ILE A 5 -14.00 -4.33 -8.76
C ILE A 5 -12.70 -4.64 -8.01
N VAL A 6 -12.12 -5.83 -8.20
CA VAL A 6 -10.84 -6.19 -7.56
C VAL A 6 -9.72 -5.26 -8.03
N PHE A 7 -9.70 -4.89 -9.31
CA PHE A 7 -8.73 -3.92 -9.83
C PHE A 7 -8.88 -2.54 -9.19
N VAL A 8 -10.12 -2.02 -9.09
CA VAL A 8 -10.40 -0.74 -8.43
C VAL A 8 -9.98 -0.79 -6.95
N ILE A 9 -10.28 -1.87 -6.23
CA ILE A 9 -9.86 -2.04 -4.83
C ILE A 9 -8.33 -1.96 -4.71
N LYS A 10 -7.59 -2.63 -5.60
CA LYS A 10 -6.11 -2.58 -5.59
C LYS A 10 -5.57 -1.18 -5.80
N ILE A 11 -6.18 -0.39 -6.70
CA ILE A 11 -5.81 1.02 -6.90
C ILE A 11 -6.08 1.83 -5.63
N VAL A 12 -7.24 1.66 -5.01
CA VAL A 12 -7.58 2.38 -3.77
C VAL A 12 -6.60 2.03 -2.66
N VAL A 13 -6.30 0.74 -2.46
CA VAL A 13 -5.30 0.29 -1.46
C VAL A 13 -3.93 0.89 -1.76
N PHE A 14 -3.51 0.90 -3.04
CA PHE A 14 -2.23 1.52 -3.43
C PHE A 14 -2.17 2.99 -3.04
N LEU A 15 -3.22 3.77 -3.35
CA LEU A 15 -3.28 5.20 -3.03
C LEU A 15 -3.29 5.45 -1.52
N VAL A 16 -4.03 4.65 -0.75
CA VAL A 16 -4.05 4.76 0.72
C VAL A 16 -2.67 4.45 1.30
N CYS A 17 -2.04 3.34 0.91
CA CYS A 17 -0.71 2.98 1.38
C CYS A 17 0.36 4.03 1.01
N LEU A 18 0.30 4.57 -0.21
CA LEU A 18 1.20 5.63 -0.67
C LEU A 18 0.97 6.93 0.12
N SER A 19 -0.28 7.27 0.43
CA SER A 19 -0.62 8.46 1.22
C SER A 19 -0.04 8.38 2.64
N PHE A 20 -0.03 7.22 3.28
CA PHE A 20 0.62 7.05 4.58
C PHE A 20 2.12 7.38 4.51
N ILE A 21 2.80 6.97 3.45
CA ILE A 21 4.22 7.30 3.29
C ILE A 21 4.40 8.81 3.09
N ILE A 22 3.67 9.42 2.15
CA ILE A 22 3.84 10.84 1.79
C ILE A 22 3.43 11.78 2.94
N VAL A 23 2.37 11.46 3.67
CA VAL A 23 1.87 12.31 4.77
C VAL A 23 2.81 12.26 5.97
N TYR A 24 3.30 11.06 6.33
CA TYR A 24 4.07 10.87 7.55
C TYR A 24 5.59 10.96 7.36
N GLN A 25 6.12 11.12 6.13
CA GLN A 25 7.57 11.26 5.90
C GLN A 25 8.21 12.53 6.49
N LYS A 26 7.41 13.55 6.85
CA LYS A 26 7.94 14.86 7.26
C LYS A 26 8.56 14.85 8.67
N THR A 27 8.18 13.88 9.51
CA THR A 27 8.71 13.71 10.87
C THR A 27 9.03 12.24 11.12
N ALA A 28 10.16 11.96 11.76
CA ALA A 28 10.62 10.61 12.07
C ALA A 28 10.28 10.18 13.51
N GLY A 29 9.11 10.59 14.00
CA GLY A 29 8.60 10.12 15.29
C GLY A 29 8.20 8.64 15.22
N LYS A 30 8.09 7.99 16.39
CA LYS A 30 7.75 6.55 16.47
C LYS A 30 6.41 6.23 15.80
N PHE A 31 5.45 7.15 15.92
CA PHE A 31 4.13 6.97 15.33
C PHE A 31 4.19 7.09 13.80
N GLU A 32 4.85 8.12 13.30
CA GLU A 32 5.01 8.40 11.87
C GLU A 32 5.79 7.31 11.18
N LEU A 33 6.86 6.82 11.82
CA LEU A 33 7.60 5.65 11.35
C LEU A 33 6.69 4.42 11.27
N GLY A 34 5.85 4.18 12.28
CA GLY A 34 4.86 3.11 12.27
C GLY A 34 3.88 3.23 11.10
N MET A 35 3.35 4.44 10.85
CA MET A 35 2.44 4.69 9.73
C MET A 35 3.10 4.44 8.37
N MET A 36 4.36 4.88 8.20
CA MET A 36 5.14 4.60 7.00
C MET A 36 5.38 3.11 6.80
N LEU A 37 5.70 2.36 7.87
CA LEU A 37 5.87 0.91 7.81
C LEU A 37 4.57 0.17 7.44
N ILE A 38 3.42 0.62 7.96
CA ILE A 38 2.12 0.09 7.56
C ILE A 38 1.85 0.35 6.07
N GLY A 39 2.11 1.57 5.59
CA GLY A 39 2.00 1.91 4.17
C GLY A 39 2.90 1.02 3.31
N LEU A 40 4.16 0.87 3.70
CA LEU A 40 5.14 0.05 3.00
C LEU A 40 4.73 -1.43 2.96
N ALA A 41 4.28 -2.00 4.08
CA ALA A 41 3.82 -3.38 4.16
C ALA A 41 2.63 -3.63 3.20
N GLY A 42 1.70 -2.67 3.12
CA GLY A 42 0.59 -2.74 2.17
C GLY A 42 1.03 -2.72 0.71
N LEU A 43 2.00 -1.86 0.35
CA LEU A 43 2.58 -1.82 -1.00
C LEU A 43 3.31 -3.12 -1.36
N LEU A 44 4.09 -3.68 -0.43
CA LEU A 44 4.75 -4.98 -0.61
C LEU A 44 3.73 -6.11 -0.75
N GLY A 45 2.63 -6.06 0.01
CA GLY A 45 1.52 -7.02 -0.11
C GLY A 45 0.85 -6.96 -1.50
N LEU A 46 0.62 -5.75 -2.03
CA LEU A 46 0.10 -5.57 -3.39
C LEU A 46 1.07 -6.10 -4.45
N LEU A 47 2.37 -5.79 -4.30
CA LEU A 47 3.41 -6.27 -5.20
C LEU A 47 3.50 -7.80 -5.18
N TYR A 48 3.48 -8.40 -3.98
CA TYR A 48 3.43 -9.84 -3.81
C TYR A 48 2.20 -10.44 -4.49
N ASN A 49 1.01 -9.88 -4.28
CA ASN A 49 -0.22 -10.37 -4.90
C ASN A 49 -0.20 -10.25 -6.43
N TYR A 50 0.40 -9.18 -6.97
CA TYR A 50 0.64 -9.05 -8.40
C TYR A 50 1.60 -10.14 -8.90
N ASN A 51 2.69 -10.35 -8.18
CA ASN A 51 3.76 -11.27 -8.55
C ASN A 51 3.39 -12.75 -8.41
N ARG A 52 2.36 -13.10 -7.64
CA ARG A 52 1.83 -14.47 -7.55
C ARG A 52 1.35 -15.06 -8.88
N LYS A 53 1.23 -14.24 -9.92
CA LYS A 53 0.93 -14.71 -11.28
C LYS A 53 2.16 -15.22 -12.04
N TYR A 54 3.36 -14.91 -11.57
CA TYR A 54 4.64 -15.22 -12.22
C TYR A 54 5.45 -16.29 -11.49
N VAL A 55 4.94 -16.82 -10.37
CA VAL A 55 5.51 -17.93 -9.58
C VAL A 55 4.58 -19.13 -9.72
#